data_AF-A0AAU4K9S8-F1
#
_entry.id   AF-A0AAU4K9S8-F1
#
_cell.length_a   1.000
_cell.length_b   1.000
_cell.length_c   1.000
_cell.angle_alpha   90.00
_cell.angle_beta   90.00
_cell.angle_gamma   90.00
#
_symmetry.space_group_name_H-M   'P 1'
#
loop_
_entity.id
_entity.type
_entity.pdbx_description
1 polymer ?
#
loop_
_entity_poly.entity_id
_entity_poly.type
_entity_poly.pdbx_seq_one_letter_code
_entity_poly.pdbx_strand_id
1 'polypeptide(L)'
;MDFGLALSRDFELSAEERAFLTDHLVYDRSCAPNHLLRHHLPDDVRGDTEHGAFLREWVDGHRPDGVPADIGAIIDRHASHAIVLDDFHHRLLTQSKRTAFPAAAVRRALAGVSRPGK
;
A
#
# COMPACT_ATOMS: atom_id res chain seq x y z
N MET A 1 25.93 8.29 -10.79
CA MET A 1 25.14 9.47 -11.21
C MET A 1 24.25 9.80 -10.03
N ASP A 2 24.72 10.74 -9.21
CA ASP A 2 24.02 11.26 -8.05
C ASP A 2 23.29 12.52 -8.54
N PHE A 3 21.97 12.46 -8.66
CA PHE A 3 21.18 13.66 -8.99
C PHE A 3 21.11 14.48 -7.71
N GLY A 4 22.17 15.24 -7.44
CA GLY A 4 22.31 16.07 -6.25
C GLY A 4 21.07 16.91 -6.00
N LEU A 5 20.18 16.40 -5.16
CA LEU A 5 19.10 17.17 -4.56
C LEU A 5 19.68 17.72 -3.27
N ALA A 6 20.11 18.96 -3.39
CA ALA A 6 20.69 19.76 -2.33
C ALA A 6 19.86 19.62 -1.04
N LEU A 7 20.55 19.21 0.03
CA LEU A 7 20.12 19.27 1.43
C LEU A 7 19.99 20.74 1.88
N SER A 8 19.12 21.52 1.23
CA SER A 8 18.80 22.88 1.62
C SER A 8 17.33 22.96 2.03
N ARG A 9 17.07 23.53 3.20
CA ARG A 9 15.73 23.63 3.81
C ARG A 9 14.80 24.60 3.08
N ASP A 10 15.29 25.27 2.03
CA ASP A 10 14.62 26.37 1.33
C ASP A 10 14.42 26.10 -0.18
N PHE A 11 14.43 24.85 -0.64
CA PHE A 11 14.04 24.57 -2.03
C PHE A 11 12.53 24.83 -2.18
N GLU A 12 12.16 26.00 -2.71
CA GLU A 12 10.78 26.32 -3.07
C GLU A 12 10.33 25.39 -4.20
N LEU A 13 9.72 24.28 -3.81
CA LEU A 13 9.09 23.35 -4.74
C LEU A 13 7.92 24.06 -5.45
N SER A 14 7.88 23.95 -6.77
CA SER A 14 6.69 24.29 -7.55
C SER A 14 5.46 23.49 -7.06
N ALA A 15 4.26 23.90 -7.47
CA ALA A 15 3.03 23.17 -7.11
C ALA A 15 3.05 21.73 -7.63
N GLU A 16 3.64 21.49 -8.82
CA GLU A 16 3.79 20.16 -9.42
C GLU A 16 4.78 19.29 -8.65
N GLU A 17 5.94 19.84 -8.25
CA GLU A 17 6.93 19.10 -7.47
C GLU A 17 6.42 18.75 -6.06
N ARG A 18 5.64 19.64 -5.43
CA ARG A 18 4.95 19.35 -4.16
C ARG A 18 3.91 18.23 -4.31
N ALA A 19 3.15 18.23 -5.39
CA ALA A 19 2.18 17.18 -5.67
C ALA A 19 2.89 15.85 -5.89
N PHE A 20 3.95 15.83 -6.71
CA PHE A 20 4.79 14.67 -6.94
C PHE A 20 5.39 14.12 -5.64
N LEU A 21 6.00 14.99 -4.82
CA LEU A 21 6.58 14.58 -3.54
C LEU A 21 5.53 14.02 -2.57
N THR A 22 4.36 14.67 -2.49
CA THR A 22 3.25 14.19 -1.65
C THR A 22 2.78 12.80 -2.09
N ASP A 23 2.64 12.60 -3.39
CA ASP A 23 2.24 11.31 -3.96
C ASP A 23 3.34 10.24 -3.78
N HIS A 24 4.61 10.62 -3.89
CA HIS A 24 5.75 9.73 -3.70
C HIS A 24 5.89 9.27 -2.23
N LEU A 25 5.69 10.16 -1.26
CA LEU A 25 5.68 9.79 0.17
C LEU A 25 4.55 8.80 0.50
N VAL A 26 3.41 8.94 -0.17
CA VAL A 26 2.28 8.00 -0.05
C VAL A 26 2.63 6.64 -0.64
N TYR A 27 3.35 6.61 -1.76
CA TYR A 27 3.89 5.39 -2.36
C TYR A 27 4.88 4.69 -1.40
N ASP A 28 5.91 5.40 -0.92
CA ASP A 28 6.94 4.85 -0.04
C ASP A 28 6.35 4.25 1.24
N ARG A 29 5.40 4.97 1.85
CA ARG A 29 4.72 4.52 3.08
C ARG A 29 3.90 3.24 2.87
N SER A 30 3.42 3.01 1.65
CA SER A 30 2.59 1.84 1.31
C SER A 30 3.41 0.68 0.76
N CYS A 31 4.62 0.95 0.28
CA CYS A 31 5.49 -0.04 -0.36
C CYS A 31 5.97 -1.11 0.64
N ALA A 32 6.49 -0.69 1.81
CA ALA A 32 7.01 -1.63 2.80
C ALA A 32 5.93 -2.58 3.37
N PRO A 33 4.74 -2.11 3.79
CA PRO A 33 3.68 -3.01 4.23
C PRO A 33 3.17 -3.94 3.13
N ASN A 34 3.04 -3.45 1.89
CA ASN A 34 2.65 -4.28 0.76
C ASN A 34 3.67 -5.40 0.50
N HIS A 35 4.97 -5.08 0.56
CA HIS A 35 6.02 -6.08 0.43
C HIS A 35 5.95 -7.12 1.55
N LEU A 36 5.75 -6.67 2.80
CA LEU A 36 5.62 -7.54 3.96
C LEU A 36 4.43 -8.51 3.82
N LEU A 37 3.24 -7.99 3.49
CA LEU A 37 2.06 -8.83 3.31
C LEU A 37 2.23 -9.82 2.15
N ARG A 38 2.89 -9.41 1.06
CA ARG A 38 3.05 -10.26 -0.12
C ARG A 38 4.05 -11.40 0.07
N HIS A 39 5.13 -11.15 0.81
CA HIS A 39 6.28 -12.07 0.87
C HIS A 39 6.50 -12.72 2.23
N HIS A 40 5.90 -12.19 3.30
CA HIS A 40 6.14 -12.66 4.67
C HIS A 40 4.87 -13.07 5.40
N LEU A 41 3.71 -13.03 4.74
CA LEU A 41 2.53 -13.67 5.28
C LEU A 41 2.74 -15.20 5.24
N PRO A 42 2.57 -15.93 6.36
CA PRO A 42 2.73 -17.38 6.38
C PRO A 42 1.77 -18.04 5.38
N ASP A 43 2.24 -19.06 4.65
CA ASP A 43 1.40 -19.79 3.69
C ASP A 43 0.22 -20.47 4.41
N ASP A 44 0.37 -20.87 5.68
CA ASP A 44 -0.72 -21.42 6.50
C ASP A 44 -1.86 -20.41 6.76
N VAL A 45 -1.60 -19.10 6.64
CA VAL A 45 -2.59 -18.04 6.83
C VAL A 45 -3.30 -17.71 5.52
N ARG A 46 -2.58 -17.68 4.40
CA ARG A 46 -3.13 -17.38 3.08
C ARG A 46 -3.76 -18.61 2.40
N GLY A 47 -3.29 -19.80 2.74
CA GLY A 47 -3.50 -21.01 1.97
C GLY A 47 -3.00 -20.87 0.52
N ASP A 48 -3.70 -21.56 -0.39
CA ASP A 48 -3.43 -21.54 -1.83
C ASP A 48 -4.03 -20.31 -2.54
N THR A 49 -4.66 -19.39 -1.80
CA THR A 49 -5.30 -18.20 -2.38
C THR A 49 -4.25 -17.19 -2.87
N GLU A 50 -4.48 -16.63 -4.06
CA GLU A 50 -3.66 -15.53 -4.58
C GLU A 50 -3.66 -14.33 -3.62
N HIS A 51 -2.50 -13.70 -3.42
CA HIS A 51 -2.31 -12.67 -2.39
C HIS A 51 -3.36 -11.54 -2.41
N GLY A 52 -3.62 -10.97 -3.59
CA GLY A 52 -4.62 -9.90 -3.74
C GLY A 52 -6.05 -10.38 -3.50
N ALA A 53 -6.37 -11.65 -3.76
CA ALA A 53 -7.69 -12.22 -3.49
C ALA A 53 -7.89 -12.44 -1.99
N PHE A 54 -6.89 -12.99 -1.30
CA PHE A 54 -6.90 -13.17 0.15
C PHE A 54 -7.14 -11.84 0.89
N LEU A 55 -6.43 -10.77 0.51
CA LEU A 55 -6.61 -9.47 1.15
C LEU A 55 -8.01 -8.87 0.90
N ARG A 56 -8.59 -9.10 -0.29
CA ARG A 56 -9.97 -8.66 -0.59
C ARG A 56 -10.98 -9.39 0.27
N GLU A 57 -10.87 -10.72 0.37
CA GLU A 57 -11.71 -11.55 1.23
C GLU A 57 -11.62 -11.12 2.69
N TRP A 58 -10.40 -10.83 3.17
CA TRP A 58 -10.16 -10.33 4.52
C TRP A 58 -10.87 -8.99 4.78
N VAL A 59 -10.77 -8.03 3.85
CA VAL A 59 -11.45 -6.72 3.94
C VAL A 59 -12.97 -6.87 3.86
N ASP A 60 -13.46 -7.86 3.11
CA ASP A 60 -14.88 -8.22 3.02
C ASP A 60 -15.39 -8.98 4.27
N GLY A 61 -14.52 -9.24 5.25
CA GLY A 61 -14.86 -9.82 6.55
C GLY A 61 -14.65 -11.34 6.65
N HIS A 62 -14.16 -11.99 5.59
CA HIS A 62 -13.85 -13.41 5.60
C HIS A 62 -12.45 -13.62 6.19
N ARG A 63 -12.40 -13.93 7.49
CA ARG A 63 -11.15 -14.18 8.22
C ARG A 63 -11.02 -15.67 8.52
N PRO A 64 -9.92 -16.34 8.09
CA PRO A 64 -9.68 -17.73 8.43
C PRO A 64 -9.56 -17.94 9.93
N ASP A 65 -10.06 -19.07 10.41
CA ASP A 65 -9.88 -19.49 11.81
C ASP A 65 -8.40 -19.82 12.06
N GLY A 66 -7.87 -19.42 13.22
CA GLY A 66 -6.51 -19.74 13.62
C GLY A 66 -5.44 -18.70 13.25
N VAL A 67 -5.81 -17.58 12.63
CA VAL A 67 -4.86 -16.47 12.40
C VAL A 67 -4.52 -15.79 13.73
N PRO A 68 -3.22 -15.72 14.12
CA PRO A 68 -2.81 -15.02 15.33
C PRO A 68 -3.27 -13.55 15.32
N ALA A 69 -3.73 -13.06 16.47
CA ALA A 69 -4.30 -11.71 16.59
C ALA A 69 -3.35 -10.61 16.10
N ASP A 70 -2.05 -10.75 16.38
CA ASP A 70 -1.03 -9.78 15.93
C ASP A 70 -0.88 -9.74 14.41
N ILE A 71 -0.96 -10.91 13.75
CA ILE A 71 -0.94 -11.00 12.28
C ILE A 71 -2.22 -10.38 11.73
N GLY A 72 -3.37 -10.70 12.32
CA GLY A 72 -4.65 -10.11 11.94
C GLY A 72 -4.66 -8.58 12.04
N ALA A 73 -4.06 -8.02 13.10
CA ALA A 73 -3.94 -6.58 13.28
C ALA A 73 -3.04 -5.93 12.21
N ILE A 74 -1.97 -6.59 11.78
CA ILE A 74 -1.12 -6.13 10.68
C ILE A 74 -1.91 -6.14 9.35
N ILE A 75 -2.65 -7.22 9.08
CA ILE A 75 -3.48 -7.32 7.86
C ILE A 75 -4.56 -6.24 7.88
N ASP A 76 -5.28 -6.07 8.99
CA ASP A 76 -6.32 -5.03 9.14
C ASP A 76 -5.77 -3.63 8.88
N ARG A 77 -4.56 -3.35 9.36
CA ARG A 77 -3.90 -2.06 9.17
C ARG A 77 -3.48 -1.81 7.72
N HIS A 78 -3.18 -2.87 6.97
CA HIS A 78 -2.45 -2.73 5.71
C HIS A 78 -3.18 -3.23 4.45
N ALA A 79 -4.19 -4.09 4.58
CA ALA A 79 -4.87 -4.73 3.47
C ALA A 79 -5.46 -3.73 2.47
N SER A 80 -6.18 -2.71 2.94
CA SER A 80 -6.87 -1.78 2.04
C SER A 80 -5.93 -0.99 1.12
N HIS A 81 -4.75 -0.57 1.60
CA HIS A 81 -3.81 0.15 0.73
C HIS A 81 -2.89 -0.80 -0.05
N ALA A 82 -2.62 -2.00 0.47
CA ALA A 82 -1.91 -3.03 -0.27
C ALA A 82 -2.70 -3.48 -1.52
N ILE A 83 -4.03 -3.67 -1.43
CA ILE A 83 -4.90 -3.99 -2.58
C ILE A 83 -4.80 -2.92 -3.68
N VAL A 84 -4.91 -1.64 -3.29
CA VAL A 84 -4.83 -0.52 -4.26
C VAL A 84 -3.47 -0.47 -4.96
N LEU A 85 -2.40 -0.77 -4.21
CA LEU A 85 -1.04 -0.77 -4.73
C LEU A 85 -0.77 -1.98 -5.64
N ASP A 86 -1.28 -3.16 -5.28
CA ASP A 86 -1.19 -4.37 -6.09
C ASP A 86 -1.97 -4.22 -7.42
N ASP A 87 -3.19 -3.67 -7.37
CA ASP A 87 -3.97 -3.33 -8.57
C ASP A 87 -3.24 -2.34 -9.48
N PHE A 88 -2.58 -1.34 -8.89
CA PHE A 88 -1.75 -0.40 -9.65
C PHE A 88 -0.57 -1.11 -10.33
N HIS A 89 0.19 -1.92 -9.59
CA HIS A 89 1.31 -2.67 -10.15
C HIS A 89 0.86 -3.62 -11.26
N HIS A 90 -0.26 -4.31 -11.07
CA HIS A 90 -0.83 -5.19 -12.09
C HIS A 90 -1.12 -4.41 -13.37
N ARG A 91 -1.82 -3.27 -13.30
CA ARG A 91 -2.09 -2.42 -14.48
C ARG A 91 -0.81 -1.85 -15.11
N LEU A 92 0.14 -1.43 -14.28
CA LEU A 92 1.43 -0.89 -14.74
C LEU A 92 2.27 -1.94 -15.49
N LEU A 93 2.21 -3.20 -15.07
CA LEU A 93 2.98 -4.30 -15.67
C LEU A 93 2.28 -4.93 -16.87
N THR A 94 0.95 -5.09 -16.82
CA THR A 94 0.19 -5.84 -17.83
C THR A 94 -0.50 -4.96 -18.87
N GLN A 95 -0.80 -3.70 -18.56
CA GLN A 95 -1.56 -2.80 -19.45
C GLN A 95 -0.69 -1.70 -20.02
N SER A 96 -0.10 -0.82 -19.18
CA SER A 96 0.65 0.34 -19.67
C SER A 96 1.60 0.93 -18.63
N LYS A 97 2.81 1.28 -19.08
CA LYS A 97 3.79 2.08 -18.31
C LYS A 97 3.36 3.53 -18.07
N ARG A 98 2.30 4.00 -18.75
CA ARG A 98 1.71 5.33 -18.55
C ARG A 98 0.56 5.33 -17.53
N THR A 99 0.32 4.21 -16.85
CA THR A 99 -0.68 4.13 -15.78
C THR A 99 -0.32 5.12 -14.67
N ALA A 100 -1.21 6.07 -14.41
CA ALA A 100 -1.00 7.06 -13.35
C ALA A 100 -1.08 6.40 -11.95
N PHE A 101 -0.24 6.87 -11.04
CA PHE A 101 -0.24 6.40 -9.65
C PHE A 101 -1.53 6.81 -8.94
N PRO A 102 -2.27 5.89 -8.27
CA PRO A 102 -3.57 6.19 -7.68
C PRO A 102 -3.46 6.84 -6.28
N ALA A 103 -2.73 7.95 -6.18
CA ALA A 103 -2.40 8.57 -4.89
C ALA A 103 -3.61 8.93 -4.02
N ALA A 104 -4.72 9.36 -4.62
CA ALA A 104 -5.94 9.67 -3.89
C ALA A 104 -6.58 8.41 -3.26
N ALA A 105 -6.58 7.28 -3.97
CA ALA A 105 -7.12 6.02 -3.45
C ALA A 105 -6.22 5.48 -2.32
N VAL A 106 -4.90 5.51 -2.50
CA VAL A 106 -3.94 5.10 -1.45
C VAL A 106 -4.06 5.98 -0.21
N ARG A 107 -4.17 7.31 -0.36
CA ARG A 107 -4.40 8.22 0.79
C ARG A 107 -5.70 7.91 1.53
N ARG A 108 -6.80 7.66 0.82
CA ARG A 108 -8.07 7.28 1.47
C ARG A 108 -7.93 5.97 2.23
N ALA A 109 -7.26 4.98 1.64
CA ALA A 109 -7.00 3.71 2.30
C ALA A 109 -6.09 3.87 3.54
N LEU A 110 -5.06 4.71 3.48
CA LEU A 110 -4.22 5.05 4.64
C LEU A 110 -4.98 5.82 5.74
N ALA A 111 -5.89 6.72 5.35
CA ALA A 111 -6.68 7.52 6.28
C ALA A 111 -7.77 6.72 6.99
N GLY A 112 -8.38 5.74 6.31
CA GLY A 112 -9.36 4.82 6.89
C GLY A 112 -8.81 3.99 8.07
N VAL A 113 -7.49 3.76 8.08
CA VAL A 113 -6.77 3.04 9.14
C VAL A 113 -6.52 3.91 10.37
N SER A 114 -6.50 5.24 10.22
CA SER A 114 -6.24 6.20 11.31
C SER A 114 -7.46 6.48 12.18
N ARG A 115 -8.55 5.72 12.01
CA ARG A 115 -9.73 5.79 12.88
C ARG A 115 -9.86 4.50 13.72
N PRO A 116 -9.09 4.34 14.81
CA PRO A 116 -9.37 3.33 15.80
C PRO A 116 -10.41 3.85 16.81
N GLY A 117 -11.47 3.07 17.04
CA GLY A 117 -12.26 3.10 18.28
C GLY A 117 -13.49 4.02 18.33
N LYS A 118 -14.67 3.40 18.38
CA LYS A 118 -15.60 3.64 19.48
C LYS A 118 -15.99 2.28 20.06
#